data_AF-A0A318FFZ9-F1
#
_entry.id   AF-A0A318FFZ9-F1
#
_cell.length_a   1.000
_cell.length_b   1.000
_cell.length_c   1.000
_cell.angle_alpha   90.00
_cell.angle_beta   90.00
_cell.angle_gamma   90.00
#
_symmetry.space_group_name_H-M   'P 1'
#
loop_
_entity.id
_entity.type
_entity.pdbx_description
1 polymer ?
#
loop_
_entity_poly.entity_id
_entity_poly.type
_entity_poly.pdbx_seq_one_letter_code
_entity_poly.pdbx_strand_id
1 'polypeptide(L)'
;MTYIMPEKGQMNEYGIEAFGIPLTSRHGIAMELSQMLRFSYYVASVGFVKCIESVFYDSGSCCCNFEFIPGFNEYSEEAEKIKQCALRSIGQFEWFGMIEHGDING
;
A
#
# COMPACT_ATOMS: atom_id res chain seq x y z
N MET A 1 -19.51 26.07 -5.73
CA MET A 1 -18.28 26.08 -4.92
C MET A 1 -17.43 24.92 -5.42
N THR A 2 -16.33 25.18 -6.11
CA THR A 2 -15.43 24.11 -6.56
C THR A 2 -14.38 23.92 -5.48
N TYR A 3 -14.40 22.77 -4.80
CA TYR A 3 -13.36 22.44 -3.83
C TYR A 3 -12.16 21.90 -4.59
N ILE A 4 -11.01 22.56 -4.48
CA ILE A 4 -9.74 22.10 -5.02
C ILE A 4 -9.00 21.40 -3.89
N MET A 5 -8.77 20.09 -4.03
CA MET A 5 -7.93 19.36 -3.07
C MET A 5 -6.45 19.72 -3.33
N PRO A 6 -5.67 20.06 -2.29
CA PRO A 6 -4.23 20.28 -2.44
C PRO A 6 -3.53 19.03 -2.97
N GLU A 7 -2.56 19.18 -3.88
CA GLU A 7 -1.84 18.04 -4.49
C GLU A 7 -0.82 17.38 -3.55
N LYS A 8 -0.49 18.01 -2.42
CA LYS A 8 0.49 17.53 -1.44
C LYS A 8 0.23 18.06 -0.04
N GLY A 9 0.84 17.44 0.96
CA GLY A 9 0.81 17.88 2.36
C GLY A 9 -0.58 17.82 2.98
N GLN A 10 -1.44 16.90 2.51
CA GLN A 10 -2.77 16.72 3.09
C GLN A 10 -2.68 16.07 4.48
N MET A 11 -1.66 15.23 4.69
CA MET A 11 -1.38 14.50 5.92
C MET A 11 0.08 14.70 6.33
N ASN A 12 0.34 14.64 7.64
CA ASN A 12 1.69 14.54 8.17
C ASN A 12 2.16 13.07 8.05
N GLU A 13 3.13 12.82 7.17
CA GLU A 13 3.60 11.47 6.83
C GLU A 13 4.47 10.80 7.91
N TYR A 14 4.90 11.55 8.93
CA TYR A 14 5.75 11.00 9.98
C TYR A 14 4.98 10.11 10.96
N GLY A 15 5.34 8.82 10.99
CA GLY A 15 4.91 7.88 12.02
C GLY A 15 3.50 7.31 11.84
N ILE A 16 2.98 7.27 10.61
CA ILE A 16 1.71 6.59 10.32
C ILE A 16 1.98 5.08 10.29
N GLU A 17 1.28 4.34 11.16
CA GLU A 17 1.33 2.89 11.22
C GLU A 17 -0.10 2.33 11.20
N ALA A 18 -0.31 1.26 10.42
CA ALA A 18 -1.56 0.52 10.39
C ALA A 18 -1.28 -0.97 10.64
N PHE A 19 -1.89 -1.51 11.69
CA PHE A 19 -1.75 -2.92 12.07
C PHE A 19 -0.30 -3.38 12.29
N GLY A 20 0.62 -2.48 12.66
CA GLY A 20 2.05 -2.78 12.78
C GLY A 20 2.85 -2.56 11.50
N ILE A 21 2.23 -2.04 10.44
CA ILE A 21 2.88 -1.75 9.15
C ILE A 21 3.06 -0.24 8.99
N PRO A 22 4.30 0.27 8.91
CA PRO A 22 4.60 1.65 8.56
C PRO A 22 4.07 2.02 7.17
N LEU A 23 3.36 3.14 7.07
CA LEU A 23 2.79 3.66 5.83
C LEU A 23 3.39 5.03 5.51
N THR A 24 3.88 5.22 4.29
CA THR A 24 4.44 6.50 3.85
C THR A 24 3.93 6.86 2.45
N SER A 25 3.45 8.09 2.28
CA SER A 25 3.13 8.66 0.95
C SER A 25 4.14 9.77 0.68
N ARG A 26 4.78 9.77 -0.50
CA ARG A 26 5.81 10.76 -0.87
C ARG A 26 5.37 12.21 -0.67
N HIS A 27 4.09 12.49 -0.94
CA HIS A 27 3.51 13.82 -0.85
C HIS A 27 2.46 13.94 0.25
N GLY A 28 2.33 12.96 1.15
CA GLY A 28 1.31 12.97 2.20
C GLY A 28 -0.12 13.11 1.67
N ILE A 29 -0.47 12.42 0.60
CA ILE A 29 -1.81 12.47 -0.01
C ILE A 29 -2.74 11.49 0.73
N ALA A 30 -3.90 11.99 1.18
CA ALA A 30 -4.82 11.22 2.02
C ALA A 30 -5.42 10.01 1.29
N MET A 31 -5.68 10.12 -0.02
CA MET A 31 -6.20 9.00 -0.82
C MET A 31 -5.18 7.88 -1.00
N GLU A 32 -3.89 8.20 -1.10
CA GLU A 32 -2.82 7.20 -1.16
C GLU A 32 -2.70 6.46 0.18
N LEU A 33 -2.72 7.21 1.29
CA LEU A 33 -2.77 6.64 2.64
C LEU A 33 -4.02 5.79 2.88
N SER A 34 -5.17 6.18 2.35
CA SER A 34 -6.40 5.38 2.44
C SER A 34 -6.27 4.06 1.70
N GLN A 35 -5.59 4.01 0.55
CA GLN A 35 -5.33 2.77 -0.18
C GLN A 35 -4.40 1.86 0.64
N MET A 36 -3.29 2.40 1.13
CA MET A 36 -2.34 1.66 1.97
C MET A 36 -3.00 1.14 3.26
N LEU A 37 -3.88 1.93 3.90
CA LEU A 37 -4.64 1.50 5.07
C LEU A 37 -5.57 0.31 4.76
N ARG A 38 -6.27 0.34 3.62
CA ARG A 38 -7.12 -0.78 3.18
C ARG A 38 -6.28 -2.03 2.91
N PHE A 39 -5.12 -1.87 2.28
CA PHE A 39 -4.18 -2.96 2.07
C PHE A 39 -3.77 -3.60 3.40
N SER A 40 -3.30 -2.79 4.36
CA SER A 40 -2.90 -3.28 5.68
C SER A 40 -4.04 -3.98 6.43
N TYR A 41 -5.28 -3.47 6.30
CA TYR A 41 -6.46 -4.16 6.84
C TYR A 41 -6.65 -5.56 6.22
N TYR A 42 -6.58 -5.69 4.90
CA TYR A 42 -6.74 -6.98 4.25
C TYR A 42 -5.61 -7.94 4.60
N VAL A 43 -4.36 -7.49 4.61
CA VAL A 43 -3.21 -8.30 5.05
C VAL A 43 -3.36 -8.76 6.49
N ALA A 44 -3.86 -7.90 7.39
CA ALA A 44 -4.17 -8.26 8.76
C ALA A 44 -5.28 -9.32 8.84
N SER A 45 -6.31 -9.21 8.02
CA SER A 45 -7.43 -10.17 7.98
C SER A 45 -7.02 -11.58 7.54
N VAL A 46 -5.95 -11.71 6.75
CA VAL A 46 -5.38 -13.00 6.34
C VAL A 46 -4.18 -13.45 7.18
N GLY A 47 -3.76 -12.64 8.17
CA GLY A 47 -2.73 -13.02 9.15
C GLY A 47 -1.28 -12.84 8.69
N PHE A 48 -1.01 -12.09 7.61
CA PHE A 48 0.34 -11.96 7.02
C PHE A 48 1.03 -10.62 7.27
N VAL A 49 0.58 -9.83 8.24
CA VAL A 49 1.19 -8.53 8.60
C VAL A 49 2.70 -8.64 8.78
N LYS A 50 3.15 -9.70 9.45
CA LYS A 50 4.57 -9.94 9.76
C LYS A 50 5.46 -10.18 8.55
N CYS A 51 4.88 -10.36 7.36
CA CYS A 51 5.63 -10.50 6.12
C CYS A 51 6.03 -9.14 5.52
N ILE A 52 5.44 -8.04 6.00
CA ILE A 52 5.58 -6.69 5.43
C ILE A 52 6.35 -5.81 6.42
N GLU A 53 7.45 -5.23 5.97
CA GLU A 53 8.24 -4.27 6.74
C GLU A 53 7.72 -2.85 6.58
N SER A 54 7.31 -2.46 5.36
CA SER A 54 6.77 -1.12 5.10
C SER A 54 5.96 -1.07 3.81
N VAL A 55 5.10 -0.05 3.69
CA VAL A 55 4.35 0.26 2.46
C VAL A 55 4.57 1.72 2.09
N PHE A 56 4.97 1.94 0.84
CA PHE A 56 5.32 3.26 0.34
C PHE A 56 4.57 3.59 -0.95
N TYR A 57 3.82 4.69 -0.95
CA TYR A 57 3.19 5.23 -2.15
C TYR A 57 4.04 6.33 -2.76
N ASP A 58 4.53 6.10 -3.97
CA ASP A 58 5.21 7.11 -4.77
C ASP A 58 4.21 7.90 -5.61
N SER A 59 3.82 9.07 -5.11
CA SER A 59 2.91 9.98 -5.79
C SER A 59 3.42 10.46 -7.16
N GLY A 60 4.74 10.41 -7.40
CA GLY A 60 5.34 10.84 -8.68
C GLY A 60 5.14 9.83 -9.81
N SER A 61 5.12 8.54 -9.48
CA SER A 61 4.87 7.45 -10.43
C SER A 61 3.45 6.86 -10.32
N CYS A 62 2.64 7.40 -9.41
CA CYS A 62 1.32 6.88 -9.04
C CYS A 62 1.36 5.40 -8.61
N CYS A 63 2.48 4.94 -8.04
CA CYS A 63 2.74 3.53 -7.79
C CYS A 63 3.02 3.24 -6.31
N CYS A 64 2.37 2.22 -5.75
CA CYS A 64 2.67 1.70 -4.43
C CYS A 64 3.76 0.62 -4.49
N ASN A 65 4.63 0.59 -3.49
CA ASN A 65 5.71 -0.37 -3.34
C ASN A 65 5.63 -0.99 -1.94
N PHE A 66 6.07 -2.23 -1.84
CA PHE A 66 6.07 -3.01 -0.60
C PHE A 66 7.48 -3.43 -0.25
N GLU A 67 7.85 -3.26 1.00
CA GLU A 67 9.07 -3.85 1.55
C GLU A 67 8.68 -5.08 2.34
N PHE A 68 9.28 -6.23 2.02
CA PHE A 68 9.01 -7.51 2.66
C PHE A 68 10.18 -7.93 3.52
N ILE A 69 9.90 -8.78 4.51
CA ILE A 69 10.94 -9.32 5.39
C ILE A 69 12.04 -10.07 4.61
N PRO A 70 13.28 -10.12 5.14
CA PRO A 70 14.36 -10.88 4.53
C PRO A 70 13.98 -12.34 4.28
N GLY A 71 14.22 -12.81 3.06
CA GLY A 71 13.93 -14.19 2.66
C GLY A 71 12.45 -14.45 2.33
N PHE A 72 11.62 -13.41 2.20
CA PHE A 72 10.26 -13.56 1.69
C PHE A 72 10.26 -14.19 0.30
N ASN A 73 9.44 -15.23 0.11
CA ASN A 73 9.38 -15.99 -1.14
C ASN A 73 8.24 -15.48 -2.02
N GLU A 74 8.58 -14.84 -3.14
CA GLU A 74 7.63 -14.28 -4.12
C GLU A 74 6.72 -15.31 -4.80
N TYR A 75 7.09 -16.60 -4.78
CA TYR A 75 6.32 -17.71 -5.36
C TYR A 75 5.51 -18.50 -4.32
N SER A 76 5.45 -18.01 -3.09
CA SER A 76 4.72 -18.68 -2.00
C SER A 76 3.20 -18.43 -2.06
N GLU A 77 2.43 -19.26 -1.36
CA GLU A 77 0.99 -19.01 -1.21
C GLU A 77 0.71 -17.73 -0.43
N GLU A 78 1.59 -17.37 0.51
CA GLU A 78 1.54 -16.12 1.27
C GLU A 78 1.70 -14.92 0.34
N ALA A 79 2.67 -14.96 -0.57
CA ALA A 79 2.85 -13.93 -1.59
C ALA A 79 1.59 -13.76 -2.45
N GLU A 80 1.01 -14.85 -2.94
CA GLU A 80 -0.23 -14.77 -3.71
C GLU A 80 -1.38 -14.16 -2.89
N LYS A 81 -1.55 -14.57 -1.63
CA LYS A 81 -2.61 -14.00 -0.76
C LYS A 81 -2.39 -12.50 -0.48
N ILE A 82 -1.15 -12.06 -0.28
CA ILE A 82 -0.83 -10.64 -0.11
C ILE A 82 -1.06 -9.88 -1.42
N LYS A 83 -0.70 -10.45 -2.58
CA LYS A 83 -0.99 -9.87 -3.90
C LYS A 83 -2.48 -9.64 -4.08
N GLN A 84 -3.32 -10.61 -3.73
CA GLN A 84 -4.77 -10.47 -3.78
C GLN A 84 -5.29 -9.37 -2.84
N CYS A 85 -4.62 -9.12 -1.71
CA CYS A 85 -4.93 -7.98 -0.85
C CYS A 85 -4.61 -6.65 -1.57
N ALA A 86 -3.45 -6.55 -2.20
CA ALA A 86 -3.03 -5.36 -2.97
C ALA A 86 -3.99 -5.09 -4.14
N LEU A 87 -4.35 -6.12 -4.91
CA LEU A 87 -5.31 -6.02 -6.02
C LEU A 87 -6.69 -5.51 -5.60
N ARG A 88 -7.09 -5.63 -4.33
CA ARG A 88 -8.38 -5.14 -3.82
C ARG A 88 -8.33 -3.76 -3.16
N SER A 89 -7.14 -3.18 -3.03
CA SER A 89 -6.96 -1.99 -2.17
C SER A 89 -6.13 -0.90 -2.81
N ILE A 90 -5.23 -1.25 -3.72
CA ILE A 90 -4.28 -0.33 -4.34
C ILE A 90 -4.57 -0.24 -5.84
N GLY A 91 -4.66 0.99 -6.38
CA GLY A 91 -4.94 1.21 -7.80
C GLY A 91 -3.81 0.77 -8.72
N GLN A 92 -2.56 1.06 -8.35
CA GLN A 92 -1.37 0.60 -9.09
C GLN A 92 -0.24 0.31 -8.11
N PHE A 93 0.43 -0.82 -8.29
CA PHE A 93 1.56 -1.20 -7.45
C PHE A 93 2.60 -2.02 -8.20
N GLU A 94 3.81 -2.03 -7.65
CA GLU A 94 4.92 -2.87 -8.08
C GLU A 94 4.87 -4.20 -7.32
N TRP A 95 5.00 -5.32 -8.05
CA TRP A 95 5.00 -6.67 -7.52
C TRP A 95 6.10 -7.51 -8.19
N PHE A 96 7.27 -7.59 -7.54
CA PHE A 96 8.41 -8.42 -7.95
C PHE A 96 8.84 -8.24 -9.42
N GLY A 97 9.06 -7.00 -9.82
CA GLY A 97 9.43 -6.54 -11.15
C GLY A 97 8.25 -6.24 -12.09
N MET A 98 7.01 -6.42 -11.66
CA MET A 98 5.81 -6.24 -12.50
C MET A 98 4.90 -5.15 -11.96
N ILE A 99 4.40 -4.30 -12.86
CA ILE A 99 3.36 -3.32 -12.51
C ILE A 99 2.00 -4.00 -12.61
N GLU A 100 1.26 -3.96 -11.51
CA GLU A 100 -0.08 -4.51 -11.37
C GLU A 100 -1.09 -3.39 -11.14
N HIS A 101 -2.35 -3.65 -11.50
CA HIS A 101 -3.45 -2.71 -11.33
C HIS A 101 -4.58 -3.36 -10.53
N GLY A 102 -4.89 -2.79 -9.36
CA GLY A 102 -5.97 -3.26 -8.52
C GLY A 102 -7.30 -2.57 -8.80
N ASP A 103 -8.37 -3.19 -8.33
CA ASP A 103 -9.72 -2.65 -8.32
C ASP A 103 -10.03 -1.98 -6.98
N ILE A 104 -9.94 -0.66 -6.96
CA ILE A 104 -10.18 0.18 -5.79
C ILE A 104 -11.67 0.40 -5.47
N ASN A 105 -12.59 -0.11 -6.31
CA ASN A 105 -14.03 0.06 -6.18
C ASN A 105 -14.75 -1.11 -5.51
N GLY A 106 -14.00 -2.15 -5.09
CA GLY A 106 -14.52 -3.32 -4.38
C GLY A 106 -14.97 -3.05 -2.95
#